data_AF-A0A3N5USH6-F1
#
_entry.id   AF-A0A3N5USH6-F1
#
_cell.length_a   1.000
_cell.length_b   1.000
_cell.length_c   1.000
_cell.angle_alpha   90.00
_cell.angle_beta   90.00
_cell.angle_gamma   90.00
#
_symmetry.space_group_name_H-M   'P 1'
#
loop_
_entity.id
_entity.type
_entity.pdbx_description
1 polymer ?
#
loop_
_entity_poly.entity_id
_entity_poly.type
_entity_poly.pdbx_seq_one_letter_code
_entity_poly.pdbx_strand_id
1 'polypeptide(L)'
;MSSAPHIPAEMEDEISFWLAKSFKSVTSGSIELHASDKPALKIKVINNNKDKNKKININFLEPELFNIEINPEDKVEENTGFFDKLKNALDFTKMMPDKDEKMLSFSKKFARYLTDNDVTLSISRKGKEAITIGKEAKPTLSRLLTRSGDVQIKSTKEAHKLTDDVLTEE
;
A
#
# COMPACT_ATOMS: atom_id res chain seq x y z
N MET A 1 3.68 19.43 25.69
CA MET A 1 3.73 17.97 25.95
C MET A 1 2.97 17.31 24.81
N SER A 2 3.68 16.67 23.87
CA SER A 2 3.04 15.90 22.80
C SER A 2 2.65 14.56 23.40
N SER A 3 1.36 14.30 23.54
CA SER A 3 0.87 12.96 23.85
C SER A 3 1.37 12.01 22.76
N ALA A 4 1.97 10.89 23.16
CA ALA A 4 2.25 9.81 22.23
C ALA A 4 0.92 9.37 21.59
N PRO A 5 0.88 9.08 20.27
CA PRO A 5 -0.33 8.58 19.64
C PRO A 5 -0.77 7.31 20.38
N HIS A 6 -2.01 7.34 20.90
CA HIS A 6 -2.62 6.21 21.58
C HIS A 6 -2.87 5.12 20.54
N ILE A 7 -2.14 4.01 20.65
CA ILE A 7 -2.34 2.82 19.82
C ILE A 7 -3.38 1.97 20.57
N PRO A 8 -4.57 1.72 19.99
CA PRO A 8 -5.52 0.77 20.56
C PRO A 8 -4.87 -0.62 20.64
N ALA A 9 -5.03 -1.33 21.76
CA ALA A 9 -4.40 -2.64 21.99
C ALA A 9 -4.72 -3.69 20.91
N GLU A 10 -5.85 -3.52 20.22
CA GLU A 10 -6.30 -4.31 19.08
C GLU A 10 -5.59 -4.01 17.75
N MET A 11 -4.62 -3.09 17.73
CA MET A 11 -3.72 -2.83 16.60
C MET A 11 -2.31 -3.39 16.77
N GLU A 12 -1.94 -3.91 17.96
CA GLU A 12 -0.58 -4.42 18.20
C GLU A 12 -0.29 -5.73 17.44
N ASP A 13 -1.34 -6.47 17.04
CA ASP A 13 -1.24 -7.68 16.21
C ASP A 13 -1.42 -7.42 14.70
N GLU A 14 -1.76 -6.20 14.29
CA GLU A 14 -2.12 -5.92 12.89
C GLU A 14 -0.86 -5.61 12.06
N ILE A 15 -0.59 -6.44 11.04
CA ILE A 15 0.40 -6.29 9.95
C ILE A 15 0.64 -4.83 9.49
N SER A 16 -0.42 -4.03 9.45
CA SER A 16 -0.42 -2.60 9.15
C SER A 16 0.50 -1.78 10.06
N PHE A 17 0.52 -2.10 11.35
CA PHE A 17 1.35 -1.44 12.34
C PHE A 17 2.83 -1.72 12.06
N TRP A 18 3.19 -2.98 11.81
CA TRP A 18 4.58 -3.33 11.47
C TRP A 18 5.04 -2.67 10.17
N LEU A 19 4.22 -2.70 9.11
CA LEU A 19 4.54 -2.07 7.82
C LEU A 19 4.72 -0.57 7.97
N ALA A 20 3.76 0.11 8.59
CA ALA A 20 3.83 1.56 8.73
C ALA A 20 4.93 2.01 9.70
N LYS A 21 5.20 1.25 10.77
CA LYS A 21 6.35 1.50 11.65
C LYS A 21 7.67 1.34 10.91
N SER A 22 7.78 0.32 10.04
CA SER A 22 8.96 0.11 9.18
C SER A 22 9.13 1.26 8.18
N PHE A 23 8.04 1.73 7.59
CA PHE A 23 8.05 2.90 6.72
C PHE A 23 8.38 4.20 7.48
N LYS A 24 7.96 4.33 8.74
CA LYS A 24 8.33 5.45 9.60
C LYS A 24 9.79 5.42 10.04
N SER A 25 10.40 4.24 10.21
CA SER A 25 11.81 4.15 10.61
C SER A 25 12.78 4.37 9.44
N VAL A 26 12.41 4.01 8.20
CA VAL A 26 13.33 4.10 7.05
C VAL A 26 13.65 5.56 6.68
N THR A 27 14.91 6.00 6.78
CA THR A 27 15.27 7.42 6.60
C THR A 27 15.60 7.79 5.15
N SER A 28 16.20 6.85 4.41
CA SER A 28 16.58 6.96 3.01
C SER A 28 16.92 5.58 2.44
N GLY A 29 16.93 5.44 1.12
CA GLY A 29 17.41 4.23 0.45
C GLY A 29 16.58 3.87 -0.77
N SER A 30 17.05 2.85 -1.50
CA SER A 30 16.31 2.24 -2.59
C SER A 30 16.58 0.75 -2.69
N ILE A 31 15.55 0.00 -3.07
CA ILE A 31 15.62 -1.41 -3.45
C ILE A 31 15.25 -1.49 -4.92
N GLU A 32 16.03 -2.22 -5.70
CA GLU A 32 15.74 -2.50 -7.11
C GLU A 32 15.85 -4.01 -7.33
N LEU A 33 14.77 -4.61 -7.80
CA LEU A 33 14.73 -6.02 -8.17
C LEU A 33 14.82 -6.11 -9.68
N HIS A 34 15.74 -6.93 -10.18
CA HIS A 34 15.88 -7.21 -11.60
C HIS A 34 15.40 -8.63 -11.90
N ALA A 35 14.75 -8.81 -13.04
CA ALA A 35 14.41 -10.10 -13.61
C ALA A 35 14.92 -10.13 -15.05
N SER A 36 15.70 -11.15 -15.41
CA SER A 36 16.31 -11.29 -16.74
C SER A 36 17.01 -9.99 -17.20
N ASP A 37 17.80 -9.41 -16.30
CA ASP A 37 18.59 -8.17 -16.45
C ASP A 37 17.79 -6.87 -16.66
N LYS A 38 16.46 -6.93 -16.58
CA LYS A 38 15.59 -5.74 -16.62
C LYS A 38 15.06 -5.42 -15.23
N PRO A 39 14.95 -4.14 -14.86
CA PRO A 39 14.39 -3.76 -13.57
C PRO A 39 12.89 -4.07 -13.54
N ALA A 40 12.46 -4.84 -12.54
CA ALA A 40 11.09 -5.32 -12.36
C ALA A 40 10.33 -4.57 -11.26
N LEU A 41 11.02 -4.23 -10.16
CA LEU A 41 10.46 -3.45 -9.05
C LEU A 41 11.48 -2.44 -8.56
N LYS A 42 11.04 -1.21 -8.31
CA LYS A 42 11.84 -0.18 -7.67
C LYS A 42 11.11 0.40 -6.47
N ILE A 43 11.71 0.30 -5.29
CA ILE A 43 11.24 0.96 -4.07
C ILE A 43 12.22 2.07 -3.74
N LYS A 44 11.75 3.29 -3.53
CA LYS A 44 12.61 4.44 -3.19
C LYS A 44 12.01 5.25 -2.06
N VAL A 45 12.83 5.56 -1.07
CA VAL A 45 12.49 6.52 -0.01
C VAL A 45 12.90 7.92 -0.48
N ILE A 46 11.91 8.80 -0.56
CA ILE A 46 12.06 10.20 -0.91
C ILE A 46 11.80 10.99 0.37
N ASN A 47 12.87 11.54 0.92
CA ASN A 47 12.81 12.42 2.08
C ASN A 47 13.08 13.84 1.61
N ASN A 48 12.08 14.72 1.71
CA ASN A 48 12.21 16.11 1.31
C ASN A 48 12.45 16.95 2.56
N ASN A 49 13.67 17.47 2.76
CA ASN A 49 14.03 18.20 3.99
C ASN A 49 13.14 19.41 4.32
N LYS A 50 12.32 19.88 3.38
CA LYS A 50 11.41 21.02 3.55
C LYS A 50 10.03 20.63 4.11
N ASP A 51 9.48 19.52 3.66
CA ASP A 51 8.19 19.01 4.10
C ASP A 51 8.48 17.78 4.95
N LYS A 52 8.18 17.81 6.24
CA LYS A 52 8.43 16.70 7.19
C LYS A 52 7.79 15.35 6.77
N ASN A 53 7.07 15.34 5.65
CA ASN A 53 6.44 14.21 5.03
C ASN A 53 7.48 13.30 4.37
N LYS A 54 7.46 12.03 4.75
CA LYS A 54 8.25 11.00 4.08
C LYS A 54 7.43 10.38 2.96
N LYS A 55 7.97 10.33 1.75
CA LYS A 55 7.34 9.62 0.63
C LYS A 55 8.09 8.33 0.32
N ILE A 56 7.39 7.21 0.30
CA ILE A 56 7.91 5.93 -0.19
C ILE A 56 7.23 5.67 -1.53
N ASN A 57 8.03 5.57 -2.59
CA ASN A 57 7.55 5.22 -3.92
C ASN A 57 7.82 3.74 -4.19
N ILE A 58 6.79 3.00 -4.57
CA ILE A 58 6.86 1.61 -5.03
C ILE A 58 6.46 1.62 -6.50
N ASN A 59 7.35 1.25 -7.40
CA ASN A 59 7.11 1.23 -8.84
C ASN A 59 7.29 -0.18 -9.39
N PHE A 60 6.17 -0.82 -9.75
CA PHE A 60 6.14 -2.08 -10.46
C PHE A 60 6.39 -1.81 -11.94
N LEU A 61 7.60 -2.10 -12.40
CA LEU A 61 8.04 -1.87 -13.79
C LEU A 61 7.61 -3.03 -14.69
N GLU A 62 7.69 -4.25 -14.17
CA GLU A 62 7.19 -5.49 -14.79
C GLU A 62 6.18 -6.13 -13.82
N PRO A 63 4.99 -5.51 -13.64
CA PRO A 63 4.01 -5.93 -12.63
C PRO A 63 3.52 -7.37 -12.85
N GLU A 64 3.52 -7.86 -14.09
CA GLU A 64 3.10 -9.22 -14.44
C GLU A 64 3.98 -10.31 -13.79
N LEU A 65 5.21 -10.00 -13.38
CA LEU A 65 6.10 -10.92 -12.65
C LEU A 65 5.70 -11.13 -11.19
N PHE A 66 4.83 -10.26 -10.66
CA PHE A 66 4.36 -10.29 -9.29
C PHE A 66 2.93 -10.82 -9.19
N ASN A 67 2.46 -11.49 -10.24
CA ASN A 67 1.22 -12.23 -10.16
C ASN A 67 1.44 -13.44 -9.24
N ILE A 68 1.02 -13.32 -7.98
CA ILE A 68 1.14 -14.40 -7.00
C ILE A 68 -0.10 -15.28 -7.14
N GLU A 69 0.04 -16.43 -7.80
CA GLU A 69 -0.94 -17.52 -7.71
C GLU A 69 -0.89 -18.09 -6.30
N ILE A 70 -1.92 -17.83 -5.51
CA ILE A 70 -2.11 -18.49 -4.22
C ILE A 70 -2.96 -19.72 -4.48
N ASN A 71 -2.36 -20.90 -4.50
CA ASN A 71 -3.14 -22.14 -4.52
C ASN A 71 -3.96 -22.22 -3.23
N PRO A 72 -5.29 -22.44 -3.30
CA PRO A 72 -6.15 -22.52 -2.10
C PRO A 72 -5.75 -23.64 -1.12
N GLU A 73 -4.99 -24.61 -1.62
CA GLU A 73 -4.55 -25.82 -0.92
C GLU A 73 -3.13 -25.68 -0.35
N ASP A 74 -2.38 -24.67 -0.83
CA ASP A 74 -1.17 -24.23 -0.17
C ASP A 74 -1.60 -23.59 1.15
N LYS A 75 -1.48 -24.36 2.23
CA LYS A 75 -1.52 -23.82 3.60
C LYS A 75 -0.28 -22.92 3.76
N VAL A 76 -0.32 -21.76 3.13
CA VAL A 76 0.59 -20.66 3.47
C VAL A 76 0.33 -20.41 4.94
N GLU A 77 1.31 -20.74 5.79
CA GLU A 77 1.27 -20.40 7.21
C GLU A 77 0.80 -18.94 7.35
N GLU A 78 0.06 -18.61 8.42
CA GLU A 78 -0.58 -17.31 8.66
C GLU A 78 0.33 -16.07 8.48
N ASN A 79 1.63 -16.28 8.28
CA ASN A 79 2.62 -15.31 7.85
C ASN A 79 2.62 -15.09 6.33
N THR A 80 1.55 -14.49 5.83
CA THR A 80 1.46 -13.90 4.49
C THR A 80 2.72 -13.07 4.15
N GLY A 81 3.27 -13.21 2.94
CA GLY A 81 4.51 -12.54 2.54
C GLY A 81 4.36 -11.01 2.51
N PHE A 82 5.47 -10.27 2.40
CA PHE A 82 5.42 -8.79 2.31
C PHE A 82 4.48 -8.31 1.20
N PHE A 83 4.46 -8.98 0.05
CA PHE A 83 3.61 -8.62 -1.09
C PHE A 83 2.14 -8.93 -0.85
N ASP A 84 1.80 -10.04 -0.19
CA ASP A 84 0.42 -10.35 0.20
C ASP A 84 -0.13 -9.33 1.21
N LYS A 85 0.72 -8.95 2.17
CA LYS A 85 0.42 -7.92 3.17
C LYS A 85 0.21 -6.57 2.51
N LEU A 86 1.06 -6.22 1.54
CA LEU A 86 0.91 -5.02 0.72
C LEU A 86 -0.37 -5.10 -0.12
N LYS A 87 -0.67 -6.23 -0.77
CA LYS A 87 -1.91 -6.52 -1.50
C LYS A 87 -3.14 -6.20 -0.66
N ASN A 88 -3.23 -6.77 0.54
CA ASN A 88 -4.37 -6.56 1.45
C ASN A 88 -4.49 -5.08 1.89
N ALA A 89 -3.36 -4.42 2.11
CA ALA A 89 -3.33 -2.99 2.45
C ALA A 89 -3.77 -2.10 1.28
N LEU A 90 -3.70 -2.60 0.04
CA LEU A 90 -3.98 -1.86 -1.19
C LEU A 90 -5.29 -2.26 -1.89
N ASP A 91 -6.04 -3.23 -1.36
CA ASP A 91 -7.31 -3.72 -1.92
C ASP A 91 -8.48 -2.72 -1.74
N PHE A 92 -8.24 -1.47 -2.13
CA PHE A 92 -9.25 -0.41 -2.24
C PHE A 92 -9.94 -0.40 -3.60
N THR A 93 -9.53 -1.27 -4.51
CA THR A 93 -9.84 -1.22 -5.94
C THR A 93 -10.90 -2.26 -6.36
N LYS A 94 -11.03 -3.39 -5.66
CA LYS A 94 -12.11 -4.40 -5.87
C LYS A 94 -13.35 -4.11 -5.02
N MET A 95 -13.80 -2.86 -4.95
CA MET A 95 -14.98 -2.46 -4.15
C MET A 95 -16.29 -2.95 -4.78
N MET A 96 -16.57 -4.25 -4.67
CA MET A 96 -17.89 -4.83 -4.84
C MET A 96 -18.65 -4.86 -3.49
N PRO A 97 -20.00 -4.85 -3.49
CA PRO A 97 -20.84 -4.78 -2.28
C PRO A 97 -20.66 -5.94 -1.29
N ASP A 98 -20.06 -7.06 -1.71
CA ASP A 98 -20.09 -8.33 -0.97
C ASP A 98 -18.78 -8.71 -0.26
N LYS A 99 -17.78 -7.81 -0.19
CA LYS A 99 -16.47 -8.14 0.43
C LYS A 99 -16.39 -7.78 1.93
N ASP A 100 -15.63 -8.60 2.64
CA ASP A 100 -15.36 -8.55 4.09
C ASP A 100 -15.16 -7.13 4.63
N GLU A 101 -16.09 -6.65 5.45
CA GLU A 101 -15.98 -5.36 6.16
C GLU A 101 -14.66 -5.23 6.94
N LYS A 102 -14.10 -6.38 7.37
CA LYS A 102 -12.81 -6.48 8.04
C LYS A 102 -11.65 -6.02 7.17
N MET A 103 -11.59 -6.42 5.90
CA MET A 103 -10.52 -6.01 4.98
C MET A 103 -10.63 -4.52 4.66
N LEU A 104 -11.84 -4.02 4.40
CA LEU A 104 -12.04 -2.60 4.15
C LEU A 104 -11.69 -1.73 5.38
N SER A 105 -12.02 -2.21 6.58
CA SER A 105 -11.63 -1.58 7.85
C SER A 105 -10.10 -1.57 7.99
N PHE A 106 -9.44 -2.68 7.69
CA PHE A 106 -7.98 -2.81 7.72
C PHE A 106 -7.29 -1.80 6.80
N SER A 107 -7.66 -1.73 5.52
CA SER A 107 -7.00 -0.82 4.57
C SER A 107 -7.23 0.64 4.98
N LYS A 108 -8.43 1.01 5.45
CA LYS A 108 -8.70 2.35 6.00
C LYS A 108 -7.83 2.70 7.20
N LYS A 109 -7.72 1.79 8.17
CA LYS A 109 -6.85 1.96 9.35
C LYS A 109 -5.40 2.16 8.94
N PHE A 110 -4.91 1.35 7.98
CA PHE A 110 -3.55 1.48 7.45
C PHE A 110 -3.31 2.86 6.82
N ALA A 111 -4.22 3.29 5.93
CA ALA A 111 -4.13 4.59 5.28
C ALA A 111 -4.11 5.74 6.31
N ARG A 112 -5.00 5.66 7.30
CA ARG A 112 -5.07 6.65 8.38
C ARG A 112 -3.79 6.70 9.20
N TYR A 113 -3.24 5.53 9.54
CA TYR A 113 -2.01 5.45 10.31
C TYR A 113 -0.81 6.05 9.55
N LEU A 114 -0.72 5.85 8.23
CA LEU A 114 0.30 6.51 7.40
C LEU A 114 0.17 8.03 7.49
N THR A 115 -1.06 8.57 7.38
CA THR A 115 -1.33 10.01 7.56
C THR A 115 -0.91 10.52 8.93
N ASP A 116 -1.30 9.81 10.00
CA ASP A 116 -1.01 10.21 11.38
C ASP A 116 0.49 10.14 11.71
N ASN A 117 1.29 9.47 10.87
CA ASN A 117 2.75 9.37 11.00
C ASN A 117 3.53 10.14 9.91
N ASP A 118 2.88 11.07 9.20
CA ASP A 118 3.48 11.89 8.14
C ASP A 118 4.17 11.06 7.03
N VAL A 119 3.65 9.87 6.76
CA VAL A 119 4.11 8.98 5.69
C VAL A 119 3.13 9.04 4.52
N THR A 120 3.67 9.10 3.31
CA THR A 120 2.96 8.93 2.06
C THR A 120 3.51 7.71 1.34
N LEU A 121 2.64 6.76 1.01
CA LEU A 121 2.95 5.67 0.10
C LEU A 121 2.40 6.01 -1.29
N SER A 122 3.26 5.97 -2.31
CA SER A 122 2.88 6.19 -3.71
C SER A 122 3.22 4.96 -4.52
N ILE A 123 2.22 4.40 -5.18
CA ILE A 123 2.37 3.16 -5.96
C ILE A 123 2.18 3.47 -7.43
N SER A 124 3.14 3.05 -8.22
CA SER A 124 3.21 3.27 -9.65
C SER A 124 3.23 1.95 -10.40
N ARG A 125 2.54 1.94 -11.53
CA ARG A 125 2.54 0.85 -12.50
C ARG A 125 3.19 1.33 -13.77
N LYS A 126 4.26 0.68 -14.21
CA LYS A 126 5.01 1.03 -15.43
C LYS A 126 5.36 2.53 -15.46
N GLY A 127 5.80 3.06 -14.32
CA GLY A 127 6.17 4.48 -14.14
C GLY A 127 5.01 5.47 -13.97
N LYS A 128 3.74 5.03 -13.99
CA LYS A 128 2.57 5.90 -13.78
C LYS A 128 2.01 5.73 -12.36
N GLU A 129 1.95 6.82 -11.59
CA GLU A 129 1.37 6.80 -10.24
C GLU A 129 -0.14 6.44 -10.32
N ALA A 130 -0.52 5.34 -9.70
CA ALA A 130 -1.87 4.80 -9.71
C ALA A 130 -2.62 5.14 -8.41
N ILE A 131 -1.96 4.94 -7.27
CA ILE A 131 -2.54 5.09 -5.93
C ILE A 131 -1.57 5.86 -5.04
N THR A 132 -2.09 6.81 -4.27
CA THR A 132 -1.36 7.51 -3.21
C THR A 132 -2.13 7.37 -1.91
N ILE A 133 -1.45 6.96 -0.84
CA ILE A 133 -2.03 6.65 0.47
C ILE A 133 -1.26 7.41 1.54
N GLY A 134 -1.98 7.94 2.54
CA GLY A 134 -1.40 8.64 3.67
C GLY A 134 -1.36 10.15 3.47
N LYS A 135 -0.33 10.79 4.02
CA LYS A 135 -0.33 12.22 4.34
C LYS A 135 -0.66 13.15 3.17
N GLU A 136 -0.14 12.84 1.98
CA GLU A 136 -0.32 13.69 0.78
C GLU A 136 -1.46 13.23 -0.14
N ALA A 137 -2.26 12.25 0.29
CA ALA A 137 -3.44 11.84 -0.46
C ALA A 137 -4.40 13.02 -0.61
N LYS A 138 -4.78 13.32 -1.86
CA LYS A 138 -5.82 14.30 -2.20
C LYS A 138 -7.05 13.55 -2.70
N PRO A 139 -7.92 13.09 -1.80
CA PRO A 139 -9.08 12.28 -2.18
C PRO A 139 -10.01 13.11 -3.08
N THR A 140 -10.24 12.64 -4.31
CA THR A 140 -11.19 13.25 -5.25
C THR A 140 -12.48 12.42 -5.25
N LEU A 141 -13.07 12.11 -6.42
CA LEU A 141 -14.23 11.21 -6.52
C LEU A 141 -13.97 9.81 -5.92
N SER A 142 -12.70 9.43 -5.72
CA SER A 142 -12.29 8.22 -5.00
C SER A 142 -12.76 8.16 -3.55
N ARG A 143 -13.12 9.29 -2.91
CA ARG A 143 -13.64 9.31 -1.52
C ARG A 143 -14.99 8.62 -1.39
N LEU A 144 -15.84 8.68 -2.43
CA LEU A 144 -17.17 8.04 -2.42
C LEU A 144 -17.04 6.51 -2.41
N LEU A 145 -16.05 6.00 -3.15
CA LEU A 145 -15.74 4.58 -3.24
C LEU A 145 -15.00 4.12 -1.98
N THR A 146 -13.81 4.67 -1.74
CA THR A 146 -12.92 4.25 -0.64
C THR A 146 -13.49 4.55 0.75
N ARG A 147 -14.41 5.52 0.85
CA ARG A 147 -14.89 6.12 2.11
C ARG A 147 -13.74 6.56 3.02
N SER A 148 -12.59 6.91 2.44
CA SER A 148 -11.37 7.32 3.15
C SER A 148 -10.88 8.67 2.64
N GLY A 149 -10.46 9.54 3.56
CA GLY A 149 -9.76 10.78 3.24
C GLY A 149 -8.26 10.59 2.96
N ASP A 150 -7.74 9.41 3.31
CA ASP A 150 -6.31 9.10 3.32
C ASP A 150 -5.88 8.29 2.09
N VAL A 151 -6.77 8.13 1.10
CA VAL A 151 -6.53 7.38 -0.13
C VAL A 151 -6.91 8.21 -1.35
N GLN A 152 -5.98 8.32 -2.28
CA GLN A 152 -6.17 8.95 -3.58
C GLN A 152 -5.93 7.94 -4.69
N ILE A 153 -6.96 7.70 -5.51
CA ILE A 153 -6.83 7.00 -6.77
C ILE A 153 -6.54 8.05 -7.85
N LYS A 154 -5.33 8.04 -8.42
CA LYS A 154 -4.91 8.98 -9.48
C LYS A 154 -5.50 8.61 -10.84
N SER A 155 -5.58 7.31 -11.10
CA SER A 155 -6.15 6.74 -12.31
C SER A 155 -6.86 5.45 -11.96
N THR A 156 -8.18 5.41 -12.14
CA THR A 156 -8.97 4.19 -11.91
C THR A 156 -8.53 3.06 -12.83
N LYS A 157 -8.17 3.36 -14.07
CA LYS A 157 -7.63 2.40 -15.03
C LYS A 157 -6.30 1.80 -14.58
N GLU A 158 -5.34 2.63 -14.17
CA GLU A 158 -4.03 2.11 -13.74
C GLU A 158 -4.12 1.43 -12.37
N ALA A 159 -5.00 1.88 -11.48
CA ALA A 159 -5.26 1.22 -10.20
C ALA A 159 -5.92 -0.16 -10.39
N HIS A 160 -6.89 -0.26 -11.30
CA HIS A 160 -7.51 -1.54 -11.66
C HIS A 160 -6.49 -2.47 -12.31
N LYS A 161 -5.72 -2.01 -13.31
CA LYS A 161 -4.66 -2.85 -13.91
C LYS A 161 -3.55 -3.23 -12.94
N LEU A 162 -3.18 -2.36 -12.01
CA LEU A 162 -2.24 -2.69 -10.95
C LEU A 162 -2.81 -3.78 -10.05
N THR A 163 -4.11 -3.74 -9.81
CA THR A 163 -4.82 -4.79 -9.08
C THR A 163 -4.85 -6.07 -9.89
N ASP A 164 -5.15 -6.04 -11.17
CA ASP A 164 -5.16 -7.25 -11.99
C ASP A 164 -3.74 -7.84 -12.06
N ASP A 165 -2.73 -7.05 -12.42
CA ASP A 165 -1.36 -7.54 -12.62
C ASP A 165 -0.70 -8.07 -11.32
N VAL A 166 -1.09 -7.56 -10.15
CA VAL A 166 -0.49 -7.93 -8.84
C VAL A 166 -1.42 -8.84 -8.01
N LEU A 167 -2.73 -8.78 -8.26
CA LEU A 167 -3.78 -9.33 -7.40
C LEU A 167 -4.73 -10.28 -8.15
N THR A 168 -4.31 -10.88 -9.27
CA THR A 168 -5.15 -11.85 -10.01
C THR A 168 -5.68 -12.91 -9.04
N GLU A 169 -6.99 -13.11 -9.11
CA GLU A 169 -7.70 -14.27 -8.58
C GLU A 169 -8.28 -14.90 -9.84
N GLU A 170 -7.87 -16.13 -10.19
CA GLU A 170 -8.71 -16.99 -11.02
C GLU A 170 -9.70 -17.74 -10.12
#